data_AF-A0A2J5HKK9-F1
#
_entry.id   AF-A0A2J5HKK9-F1
#
_cell.length_a   1.000
_cell.length_b   1.000
_cell.length_c   1.000
_cell.angle_alpha   90.00
_cell.angle_beta   90.00
_cell.angle_gamma   90.00
#
_symmetry.space_group_name_H-M   'P 1'
#
loop_
_entity.id
_entity.type
_entity.pdbx_description
1 polymer ?
#
loop_
_entity_poly.entity_id
_entity_poly.type
_entity_poly.pdbx_seq_one_letter_code
_entity_poly.pdbx_strand_id
1 'polypeptide(L)'
;MKEMNNNINVGEESTGGSYRNLLERGACARGYVPFFYGYIDRLDSSWFSPLLDHFRKDKFLPRAIVLGYFAEAEKLDCVNYFDDLLICAIDGIREIHGARVHHRDVYPKNMLVVSGTKVVWVDFDVAMTFEDIGDCEKAYCEYEVELKDDQKEGLPPDTKYY
;
A
#
# COMPACT_ATOMS: atom_id res chain seq x y z
N MET A 1 -20.67 -13.72 -16.62
CA MET A 1 -20.53 -13.15 -15.27
C MET A 1 -19.20 -12.42 -15.23
N LYS A 2 -19.18 -11.13 -14.92
CA LYS A 2 -17.91 -10.43 -14.62
C LYS A 2 -17.47 -10.92 -13.24
N GLU A 3 -16.33 -11.59 -13.14
CA GLU A 3 -15.65 -11.78 -11.86
C GLU A 3 -15.38 -10.40 -11.29
N MET A 4 -16.02 -10.08 -10.15
CA MET A 4 -15.66 -8.91 -9.37
C MET A 4 -14.40 -9.27 -8.58
N ASN A 5 -13.25 -9.15 -9.24
CA ASN A 5 -11.94 -9.27 -8.60
C ASN A 5 -11.68 -8.01 -7.78
N ASN A 6 -12.33 -7.89 -6.62
CA ASN A 6 -11.96 -6.93 -5.59
C ASN A 6 -11.04 -7.63 -4.60
N ASN A 7 -9.88 -7.05 -4.30
CA ASN A 7 -8.99 -7.61 -3.29
C ASN A 7 -9.54 -7.27 -1.89
N ILE A 8 -9.85 -8.31 -1.12
CA ILE A 8 -10.23 -8.19 0.29
C ILE A 8 -8.98 -8.46 1.11
N ASN A 9 -8.50 -7.43 1.80
CA ASN A 9 -7.38 -7.55 2.73
C ASN A 9 -7.91 -7.50 4.16
N VAL A 10 -7.52 -8.47 4.99
CA VAL A 10 -7.78 -8.42 6.43
C VAL A 10 -6.79 -7.44 7.04
N GLY A 11 -7.27 -6.49 7.84
CA GLY A 11 -6.43 -5.40 8.35
C GLY A 11 -6.94 -4.82 9.67
N GLU A 12 -6.04 -4.13 10.38
CA GLU A 12 -6.35 -3.46 11.64
C GLU A 12 -7.04 -2.10 11.43
N GLU A 13 -7.51 -1.49 12.51
CA GLU A 13 -8.21 -0.20 12.46
C GLU A 13 -7.32 0.95 11.95
N SER A 14 -6.01 0.89 12.23
CA SER A 14 -4.99 1.81 11.72
C SER A 14 -4.93 1.80 10.19
N THR A 15 -4.98 0.62 9.57
CA THR A 15 -4.95 0.45 8.11
C THR A 15 -6.15 1.12 7.45
N GLY A 16 -7.34 0.95 8.02
CA GLY A 16 -8.56 1.62 7.53
C GLY A 16 -8.49 3.14 7.65
N GLY A 17 -7.83 3.67 8.70
CA GLY A 17 -7.57 5.10 8.88
C GLY A 17 -6.68 5.67 7.78
N SER A 18 -5.57 5.00 7.47
CA SER A 18 -4.64 5.40 6.40
C SER A 18 -5.32 5.45 5.04
N TYR A 19 -6.07 4.41 4.67
CA TYR A 19 -6.79 4.38 3.38
C TYR A 19 -7.91 5.42 3.29
N ARG A 20 -8.54 5.80 4.41
CA ARG A 20 -9.50 6.91 4.43
C ARG A 20 -8.82 8.24 4.11
N ASN A 21 -7.70 8.54 4.74
CA ASN A 21 -6.92 9.75 4.46
C ASN A 21 -6.48 9.82 2.99
N LEU A 22 -5.99 8.69 2.45
CA LEU A 22 -5.57 8.56 1.05
C LEU A 22 -6.72 8.82 0.07
N LEU A 23 -7.92 8.32 0.39
CA LEU A 23 -9.11 8.54 -0.42
C LEU A 23 -9.55 10.01 -0.39
N GLU A 24 -9.73 10.57 0.81
CA GLU A 24 -10.25 11.94 1.01
C GLU A 24 -9.33 13.01 0.41
N ARG A 25 -8.02 12.74 0.34
CA ARG A 25 -7.01 13.65 -0.20
C ARG A 25 -6.62 13.36 -1.65
N GLY A 26 -7.29 12.39 -2.28
CA GLY A 26 -7.22 12.13 -3.72
C GLY A 26 -6.03 11.28 -4.19
N ALA A 27 -5.24 10.70 -3.29
CA ALA A 27 -4.13 9.81 -3.65
C ALA A 27 -4.65 8.57 -4.40
N CYS A 28 -5.80 8.02 -3.99
CA CYS A 28 -6.49 6.93 -4.70
C CYS A 28 -6.88 7.32 -6.14
N ALA A 29 -7.36 8.55 -6.36
CA ALA A 29 -7.81 9.01 -7.68
C ALA A 29 -6.65 9.26 -8.65
N ARG A 30 -5.50 9.73 -8.12
CA ARG A 30 -4.24 9.82 -8.87
C ARG A 30 -3.62 8.44 -9.13
N GLY A 31 -4.04 7.45 -8.35
CA GLY A 31 -3.76 6.03 -8.56
C GLY A 31 -2.33 5.62 -8.19
N TYR A 32 -1.71 6.35 -7.26
CA TYR A 32 -0.45 5.96 -6.61
C TYR A 32 -0.67 4.92 -5.51
N VAL A 33 -1.91 4.70 -5.10
CA VAL A 33 -2.35 3.70 -4.13
C VAL A 33 -3.63 3.03 -4.65
N PRO A 34 -3.98 1.82 -4.18
CA PRO A 34 -5.25 1.19 -4.52
C PRO A 34 -6.44 2.07 -4.19
N PHE A 35 -7.48 2.01 -5.02
CA PHE A 35 -8.73 2.67 -4.70
C PHE A 35 -9.38 2.01 -3.49
N PHE A 36 -9.70 2.79 -2.45
CA PHE A 36 -10.34 2.29 -1.25
C PHE A 36 -11.87 2.32 -1.39
N TYR A 37 -12.51 1.15 -1.42
CA TYR A 37 -13.97 1.04 -1.50
C TYR A 37 -14.66 1.07 -0.14
N GLY A 38 -13.92 0.81 0.94
CA GLY A 38 -14.44 0.78 2.30
C GLY A 38 -13.96 -0.44 3.08
N TYR A 39 -14.64 -0.72 4.19
CA TYR A 39 -14.33 -1.85 5.06
C TYR A 39 -15.57 -2.71 5.32
N ILE A 40 -15.33 -3.98 5.59
CA ILE A 40 -16.31 -4.96 6.06
C ILE A 40 -16.05 -5.15 7.56
N ASP A 41 -17.03 -4.78 8.37
CA ASP A 41 -17.04 -5.12 9.80
C ASP A 41 -17.53 -6.55 10.00
N ARG A 42 -16.81 -7.32 10.82
CA ARG A 42 -17.13 -8.73 11.13
C ARG A 42 -17.33 -9.61 9.88
N LEU A 43 -16.28 -9.75 9.08
CA LEU A 43 -16.24 -10.61 7.91
C LEU A 43 -16.43 -12.08 8.28
N ASP A 44 -17.44 -12.73 7.69
CA ASP A 44 -17.59 -14.19 7.76
C ASP A 44 -16.57 -14.86 6.82
N SER A 45 -15.52 -15.44 7.40
CA SER A 45 -14.44 -16.09 6.65
C SER A 45 -14.88 -17.31 5.85
N SER A 46 -16.04 -17.91 6.16
CA SER A 46 -16.56 -19.06 5.43
C SER A 46 -16.97 -18.72 4.00
N TRP A 47 -17.31 -17.46 3.71
CA TRP A 47 -17.69 -16.99 2.37
C TRP A 47 -16.52 -17.00 1.38
N PHE A 48 -15.29 -17.01 1.90
CA PHE A 48 -14.05 -16.95 1.12
C PHE A 48 -13.23 -18.23 1.27
N SER A 49 -13.87 -19.36 1.54
CA SER A 49 -13.18 -20.64 1.62
C SER A 49 -12.57 -21.03 0.26
N PRO A 50 -11.31 -21.53 0.23
CA PRO A 50 -10.46 -21.87 1.38
C PRO A 50 -9.51 -20.75 1.86
N LEU A 51 -9.50 -19.59 1.19
CA LEU A 51 -8.48 -18.55 1.36
C LEU A 51 -8.40 -17.99 2.79
N LEU A 52 -9.56 -17.81 3.44
CA LEU A 52 -9.65 -17.22 4.78
C LEU A 52 -9.92 -18.26 5.89
N ASP A 53 -9.72 -19.55 5.59
CA ASP A 53 -10.08 -20.64 6.52
C ASP A 53 -9.32 -20.58 7.85
N HIS A 54 -8.14 -19.96 7.88
CA HIS A 54 -7.35 -19.78 9.10
C HIS A 54 -8.05 -18.90 10.14
N PHE A 55 -8.94 -18.00 9.73
CA PHE A 55 -9.73 -17.16 10.64
C PHE A 55 -11.02 -17.84 11.16
N ARG A 56 -11.38 -19.04 10.70
CA ARG A 56 -12.66 -19.68 11.07
C ARG A 56 -12.80 -19.98 12.56
N LYS A 57 -11.68 -20.17 13.26
CA LYS A 57 -11.65 -20.52 14.68
C LYS A 57 -11.40 -19.33 15.58
N ASP A 58 -11.31 -18.12 15.01
CA ASP A 58 -11.03 -16.93 15.77
C ASP A 58 -12.23 -16.58 16.65
N LYS A 59 -11.94 -16.11 17.86
CA LYS A 59 -12.96 -15.70 18.83
C LYS A 59 -13.79 -14.52 18.31
N PHE A 60 -13.19 -13.66 17.49
CA PHE A 60 -13.82 -12.48 16.92
C PHE A 60 -13.70 -12.53 15.40
N LEU A 61 -14.78 -12.16 14.71
CA LEU A 61 -14.75 -12.08 13.25
C LEU A 61 -13.80 -10.96 12.80
N PRO A 62 -12.94 -11.21 11.81
CA PRO A 62 -11.97 -10.22 11.36
C PRO A 62 -12.66 -9.02 10.71
N ARG A 63 -12.00 -7.86 10.75
CA ARG A 63 -12.34 -6.72 9.89
C ARG A 63 -11.51 -6.82 8.61
N ALA A 64 -12.09 -6.39 7.50
CA ALA A 64 -11.39 -6.37 6.23
C ALA A 64 -11.60 -5.04 5.50
N ILE A 65 -10.64 -4.66 4.68
CA ILE A 65 -10.73 -3.54 3.75
C ILE A 65 -10.90 -4.08 2.33
N VAL A 66 -11.65 -3.34 1.51
CA VAL A 66 -11.88 -3.68 0.10
C VAL A 66 -11.14 -2.67 -0.76
N LEU A 67 -10.22 -3.19 -1.58
CA LEU A 67 -9.34 -2.38 -2.42
C LEU A 67 -9.50 -2.71 -3.91
N GLY A 68 -9.19 -1.71 -4.74
CA GLY A 68 -9.04 -1.88 -6.17
C GLY A 68 -7.98 -2.91 -6.51
N TYR A 69 -8.34 -3.86 -7.38
CA TYR A 69 -7.42 -4.83 -7.96
C TYR A 69 -6.75 -4.24 -9.19
N PHE A 70 -5.45 -4.52 -9.35
CA PHE A 70 -4.70 -4.18 -10.55
C PHE A 70 -4.37 -5.47 -11.30
N ALA A 71 -4.97 -5.64 -12.48
CA ALA A 71 -4.59 -6.72 -13.38
C ALA A 71 -3.17 -6.49 -13.88
N GLU A 72 -2.39 -7.56 -14.04
CA GLU A 72 -1.00 -7.49 -14.55
C GLU A 72 -0.07 -6.66 -13.65
N ALA A 73 -0.36 -6.61 -12.36
CA ALA A 73 0.53 -6.02 -11.37
C ALA A 73 1.63 -7.00 -10.98
N GLU A 74 2.88 -6.57 -11.11
CA GLU A 74 4.06 -7.32 -10.67
C GLU A 74 4.71 -6.61 -9.49
N LYS A 75 5.34 -7.35 -8.58
CA LYS A 75 6.13 -6.71 -7.51
C LYS A 75 7.33 -6.00 -8.11
N LEU A 76 7.68 -4.84 -7.57
CA LEU A 76 8.93 -4.20 -7.92
C LEU A 76 10.09 -5.05 -7.37
N ASP A 77 11.04 -5.38 -8.24
CA ASP A 77 12.23 -6.19 -7.96
C ASP A 77 13.45 -5.53 -8.65
N CYS A 78 14.65 -5.91 -8.24
CA CYS A 78 15.92 -5.44 -8.77
C CYS A 78 16.08 -5.60 -10.30
N VAL A 79 15.27 -6.46 -10.93
CA VAL A 79 15.26 -6.68 -12.40
C VAL A 79 14.32 -5.76 -13.17
N ASN A 80 13.31 -5.16 -12.53
CA ASN A 80 12.36 -4.22 -13.16
C ASN A 80 12.51 -2.78 -12.64
N TYR A 81 13.62 -2.50 -11.94
CA TYR A 81 13.93 -1.20 -11.36
C TYR A 81 14.54 -0.25 -12.39
N PHE A 82 13.69 0.44 -13.16
CA PHE A 82 14.09 1.48 -14.12
C PHE A 82 13.88 2.88 -13.56
N ASP A 83 14.66 3.86 -14.05
CA ASP A 83 14.62 5.26 -13.57
C ASP A 83 13.21 5.87 -13.58
N ASP A 84 12.41 5.60 -14.62
CA ASP A 84 11.04 6.13 -14.75
C ASP A 84 10.09 5.57 -13.68
N LEU A 85 10.24 4.29 -13.33
CA LEU A 85 9.42 3.65 -12.29
C LEU A 85 9.81 4.18 -10.91
N LEU A 86 11.08 4.51 -10.72
CA LEU A 86 11.52 5.12 -9.48
C LEU A 86 11.00 6.56 -9.31
N ILE A 87 11.00 7.35 -10.38
CA ILE A 87 10.34 8.67 -10.34
C ILE A 87 8.87 8.50 -9.95
N CYS A 88 8.17 7.54 -10.55
CA CYS A 88 6.78 7.21 -10.18
C CYS A 88 6.64 6.80 -8.70
N ALA A 89 7.59 6.02 -8.18
CA ALA A 89 7.62 5.62 -6.78
C ALA A 89 7.81 6.83 -5.84
N ILE A 90 8.75 7.72 -6.16
CA ILE A 90 9.02 8.95 -5.38
C ILE A 90 7.81 9.89 -5.40
N ASP A 91 7.18 10.05 -6.57
CA ASP A 91 5.96 10.84 -6.65
C ASP A 91 4.83 10.19 -5.83
N GLY A 92 4.72 8.86 -5.87
CA GLY A 92 3.77 8.13 -5.05
C GLY A 92 3.96 8.31 -3.54
N ILE A 93 5.20 8.27 -3.04
CA ILE A 93 5.43 8.47 -1.59
C ILE A 93 5.15 9.92 -1.17
N ARG A 94 5.48 10.90 -2.02
CA ARG A 94 5.13 12.32 -1.78
C ARG A 94 3.62 12.53 -1.73
N GLU A 95 2.88 11.81 -2.55
CA GLU A 95 1.41 11.84 -2.54
C GLU A 95 0.82 11.21 -1.28
N ILE A 96 1.43 10.14 -0.78
CA ILE A 96 1.09 9.51 0.51
C ILE A 96 1.36 10.47 1.67
N HIS A 97 2.52 11.13 1.68
CA HIS A 97 2.85 12.17 2.67
C HIS A 97 1.92 13.37 2.60
N GLY A 98 1.59 13.83 1.40
CA GLY A 98 0.59 14.89 1.17
C GLY A 98 -0.81 14.49 1.64
N ALA A 99 -1.10 13.18 1.68
CA ALA A 99 -2.28 12.62 2.29
C ALA A 99 -2.22 12.52 3.83
N ARG A 100 -1.17 13.06 4.47
CA ARG A 100 -0.89 12.94 5.92
C ARG A 100 -0.78 11.49 6.38
N VAL A 101 -0.15 10.66 5.55
CA VAL A 101 0.16 9.27 5.86
C VAL A 101 1.67 9.09 5.76
N HIS A 102 2.26 8.44 6.75
CA HIS A 102 3.66 8.02 6.76
C HIS A 102 3.69 6.50 6.67
N HIS A 103 4.31 5.95 5.63
CA HIS A 103 4.12 4.55 5.25
C HIS A 103 4.83 3.59 6.19
N ARG A 104 6.03 3.95 6.66
CA ARG A 104 6.94 3.23 7.56
C ARG A 104 7.56 1.94 7.04
N ASP A 105 7.19 1.52 5.84
CA ASP A 105 7.73 0.33 5.18
C ASP A 105 7.91 0.60 3.69
N VAL A 106 8.88 1.47 3.38
CA VAL A 106 9.16 1.94 2.02
C VAL A 106 10.07 1.00 1.23
N TYR A 107 9.95 -0.31 1.43
CA TYR A 107 10.73 -1.29 0.68
C TYR A 107 10.02 -1.70 -0.63
N PRO A 108 10.76 -2.03 -1.70
CA PRO A 108 10.22 -2.46 -3.00
C PRO A 108 9.12 -3.53 -2.94
N LYS A 109 9.14 -4.45 -1.96
CA LYS A 109 8.07 -5.44 -1.72
C LYS A 109 6.66 -4.85 -1.59
N ASN A 110 6.55 -3.59 -1.18
CA ASN A 110 5.29 -2.85 -0.98
C ASN A 110 4.94 -1.97 -2.19
N MET A 111 5.59 -2.22 -3.33
CA MET A 111 5.38 -1.53 -4.59
C MET A 111 4.98 -2.52 -5.67
N LEU A 112 3.92 -2.18 -6.38
CA LEU A 112 3.45 -2.92 -7.53
C LEU A 112 3.67 -2.10 -8.79
N VAL A 113 4.33 -2.70 -9.78
CA VAL A 113 4.42 -2.17 -11.13
C VAL A 113 3.19 -2.63 -11.91
N VAL A 114 2.39 -1.68 -12.36
CA VAL A 114 1.19 -1.91 -13.16
C VAL A 114 1.49 -1.58 -14.61
N SER A 115 1.26 -2.54 -15.50
CA SER A 115 1.46 -2.40 -16.95
C SER A 115 2.86 -1.87 -17.32
N GLY A 116 3.88 -2.22 -16.53
CA GLY A 116 5.29 -1.85 -16.76
C GLY A 116 5.65 -0.36 -16.65
N THR A 117 4.69 0.51 -16.31
CA THR A 117 4.87 1.97 -16.45
C THR A 117 4.46 2.76 -15.21
N LYS A 118 3.69 2.16 -14.31
CA LYS A 118 3.15 2.84 -13.13
C LYS A 118 3.49 2.08 -11.87
N VAL A 119 3.89 2.79 -10.82
CA VAL A 119 4.06 2.23 -9.48
C VAL A 119 2.84 2.53 -8.61
N VAL A 120 2.36 1.50 -7.91
CA VAL A 120 1.30 1.58 -6.92
C VAL A 120 1.84 1.08 -5.58
N TRP A 121 1.66 1.90 -4.54
CA TRP A 121 2.05 1.59 -3.17
C TRP A 121 0.95 0.81 -2.45
N VAL A 122 1.34 -0.26 -1.78
CA VAL A 122 0.45 -1.16 -1.04
C VAL A 122 0.99 -1.41 0.36
N ASP A 123 0.18 -2.07 1.18
CA ASP A 123 0.55 -2.50 2.54
C ASP A 123 0.77 -1.35 3.54
N PHE A 124 -0.33 -0.83 4.09
CA PHE A 124 -0.34 0.27 5.06
C PHE A 124 -0.62 -0.23 6.49
N ASP A 125 -0.23 -1.46 6.79
CA ASP A 125 -0.47 -2.11 8.08
C ASP A 125 0.27 -1.41 9.24
N VAL A 126 1.51 -0.99 9.01
CA VAL A 126 2.37 -0.28 9.96
C VAL A 126 2.34 1.24 9.81
N ALA A 127 1.58 1.74 8.83
CA ALA A 127 1.51 3.16 8.51
C ALA A 127 0.95 4.00 9.66
N MET A 128 1.38 5.26 9.73
CA MET A 128 0.88 6.25 10.69
C MET A 128 0.16 7.38 9.97
N THR A 129 -0.90 7.90 10.59
CA THR A 129 -1.61 9.09 10.11
C THR A 129 -1.32 10.27 11.01
N PHE A 130 -1.24 11.46 10.44
CA PHE A 130 -1.05 12.70 11.21
C PHE A 130 -2.27 13.61 11.08
N GLU A 131 -2.61 14.31 12.17
CA GLU A 131 -3.63 15.36 12.12
C GLU A 131 -3.09 16.62 11.45
N ASP A 132 -1.82 16.96 11.68
CA ASP A 132 -1.11 18.07 11.04
C ASP A 132 0.33 17.70 10.72
N ILE A 133 0.97 18.44 9.82
CA ILE A 133 2.37 18.22 9.44
C ILE A 133 3.23 19.25 10.18
N GLY A 134 3.81 18.85 11.30
CA GLY A 134 4.84 19.62 12.00
C GLY A 134 6.24 19.32 11.46
N ASP A 135 7.25 19.94 12.07
CA ASP A 135 8.65 19.78 11.66
C ASP A 135 9.14 18.34 11.79
N CYS A 136 8.67 17.61 12.82
CA CYS A 136 9.01 16.20 13.01
C CYS A 136 8.40 15.29 11.93
N GLU A 137 7.12 15.48 11.62
CA GLU A 137 6.43 14.74 10.57
C GLU A 137 7.07 14.99 9.21
N LYS A 138 7.46 16.25 8.94
CA LYS A 138 8.17 16.62 7.73
C LYS A 138 9.53 15.91 7.62
N ALA A 139 10.30 15.88 8.71
CA ALA A 139 11.58 15.18 8.74
C ALA A 139 11.43 13.67 8.49
N TYR A 140 10.38 13.04 9.02
CA TYR A 140 10.08 11.63 8.72
C TYR A 140 9.74 11.40 7.25
N CYS A 141 8.95 12.29 6.66
CA CYS A 141 8.59 12.22 5.24
C CYS A 141 9.82 12.40 4.34
N GLU A 142 10.69 13.36 4.66
CA GLU A 142 11.94 13.59 3.93
C GLU A 142 12.85 12.36 3.99
N TYR A 143 12.97 11.73 5.16
CA TYR A 143 13.75 10.51 5.32
C TYR A 143 13.23 9.34 4.47
N GLU A 144 11.92 9.14 4.34
CA GLU A 144 11.36 8.11 3.46
C GLU A 144 11.64 8.38 1.97
N VAL A 145 11.67 9.65 1.56
CA VAL A 145 12.04 10.04 0.20
C VAL A 145 13.53 9.76 -0.04
N GLU A 146 14.40 10.13 0.89
CA GLU A 146 15.84 9.87 0.80
C GLU A 146 16.16 8.37 0.74
N LEU A 147 15.52 7.56 1.59
CA LEU A 147 15.66 6.10 1.55
C LEU A 147 15.26 5.50 0.19
N LYS A 148 14.33 6.15 -0.53
CA LYS A 148 13.97 5.75 -1.89
C LYS A 148 15.00 6.17 -2.93
N ASP A 149 15.62 7.33 -2.76
CA ASP A 149 16.74 7.72 -3.61
C ASP A 149 17.96 6.82 -3.38
N ASP A 150 18.25 6.39 -2.15
CA ASP A 150 19.33 5.44 -1.84
C ASP A 150 19.14 4.09 -2.54
N GLN A 151 17.89 3.69 -2.79
CA GLN A 151 17.58 2.48 -3.55
C GLN A 151 17.96 2.60 -5.05
N LYS A 152 18.28 3.80 -5.58
CA LYS A 152 18.91 3.97 -6.92
C LYS A 152 20.26 3.31 -7.01
N GLU A 153 21.06 3.41 -5.95
CA GLU A 153 22.44 2.96 -5.94
C GLU A 153 22.54 1.41 -5.92
N GLY A 154 21.38 0.73 -5.88
CA GLY A 154 21.25 -0.71 -6.08
C GLY A 154 21.49 -1.48 -4.79
N LEU A 155 20.45 -2.12 -4.27
CA LEU A 155 20.61 -3.21 -3.31
C LEU A 155 20.80 -4.52 -4.10
N PRO A 156 21.61 -5.47 -3.61
CA PRO A 156 21.75 -6.77 -4.27
C PRO A 156 20.40 -7.52 -4.34
N PRO A 157 20.19 -8.38 -5.35
CA PRO A 157 19.02 -9.27 -5.42
C PRO A 157 18.88 -10.13 -4.16
N ASP A 158 17.66 -10.59 -3.84
CA ASP A 158 17.35 -11.50 -2.72
C ASP A 158 17.65 -10.98 -1.31
N THR A 159 17.70 -9.66 -1.11
CA THR A 159 17.65 -9.12 0.25
C THR A 159 16.22 -9.20 0.79
N LYS A 160 16.05 -9.25 2.13
CA LYS A 160 14.72 -9.16 2.78
C LYS A 160 13.91 -7.88 2.45
N TYR A 161 14.50 -7.00 1.65
CA TYR A 161 14.00 -5.70 1.25
C TYR A 161 13.40 -5.74 -0.18
N TYR A 162 13.62 -6.80 -0.95
CA TYR A 162 12.91 -7.11 -2.20
C TYR A 162 11.88 -8.22 -1.99
#